data_AF-A0A259RWR3-F1
#
_entry.id   AF-A0A259RWR3-F1
#
_cell.length_a   1.000
_cell.length_b   1.000
_cell.length_c   1.000
_cell.angle_alpha   90.00
_cell.angle_beta   90.00
_cell.angle_gamma   90.00
#
_symmetry.space_group_name_H-M   'P 1'
#
loop_
_entity.id
_entity.type
_entity.pdbx_description
1 polymer ?
#
loop_
_entity_poly.entity_id
_entity_poly.type
_entity_poly.pdbx_seq_one_letter_code
_entity_poly.pdbx_strand_id
1 'polypeptide(L)'
;MDTTRLGLGVSALVFCTIQPQSWSSFLQAIGDMPDVESAMVMTGEHDVMLLVRSVDMERMQSLVIGTIADRPEVTKVETAIVMGEVFRRPFVLPDEIPQRAAIGVDSGLMRFTRTDGSRGTRV
;
A
#
# COMPACT_ATOMS: atom_id res chain seq x y z
N MET A 1 19.60 14.93 19.14
CA MET A 1 18.57 13.92 19.46
C MET A 1 17.28 14.66 19.72
N ASP A 2 16.36 14.64 18.75
CA ASP A 2 14.92 14.49 18.99
C ASP A 2 14.20 14.09 17.68
N THR A 3 14.06 12.78 17.43
CA THR A 3 13.20 12.18 16.38
C THR A 3 11.89 11.66 17.00
N THR A 4 11.48 12.28 18.11
CA THR A 4 10.38 11.90 18.99
C THR A 4 9.09 11.75 18.18
N ARG A 5 8.56 10.56 17.89
CA ARG A 5 8.84 9.22 18.40
C ARG A 5 8.69 8.20 17.25
N LEU A 6 9.70 8.17 16.38
CA LEU A 6 10.02 7.15 15.36
C LEU A 6 8.89 6.76 14.37
N GLY A 7 8.02 7.70 14.00
CA GLY A 7 7.05 7.56 12.90
C GLY A 7 7.49 8.37 11.69
N LEU A 8 8.26 7.72 10.80
CA LEU A 8 8.81 8.28 9.55
C LEU A 8 7.74 9.07 8.78
N GLY A 9 7.88 10.41 8.75
CA GLY A 9 7.00 11.41 8.14
C GLY A 9 5.98 10.94 7.08
N VAL A 10 6.23 11.25 5.81
CA VAL A 10 5.34 10.91 4.69
C VAL A 10 5.41 9.41 4.42
N SER A 11 4.27 8.82 4.08
CA SER A 11 4.15 7.39 3.78
C SER A 11 3.47 7.16 2.44
N ALA A 12 3.87 6.11 1.75
CA ALA A 12 3.29 5.76 0.45
C ALA A 12 3.18 4.26 0.26
N LEU A 13 2.16 3.88 -0.50
CA LEU A 13 2.06 2.57 -1.14
C LEU A 13 2.65 2.69 -2.54
N VAL A 14 3.68 1.90 -2.82
CA VAL A 14 4.34 1.87 -4.12
C VAL A 14 4.07 0.51 -4.75
N PHE A 15 3.32 0.51 -5.84
CA PHE A 15 2.99 -0.69 -6.60
C PHE A 15 3.98 -0.85 -7.74
N CYS A 16 4.58 -2.02 -7.84
CA CYS A 16 5.59 -2.35 -8.84
C CYS A 16 5.14 -3.54 -9.68
N THR A 17 5.31 -3.42 -11.00
CA THR A 17 5.27 -4.55 -11.94
C THR A 17 6.70 -4.95 -12.26
N ILE A 18 7.02 -6.24 -12.16
CA ILE A 18 8.38 -6.76 -12.16
C ILE A 18 8.65 -7.56 -13.43
N GLN A 19 9.83 -7.36 -14.01
CA GLN A 19 10.28 -8.14 -15.16
C GLN A 19 10.37 -9.63 -14.77
N PRO A 20 9.76 -10.58 -15.51
CA PRO A 20 9.59 -11.97 -15.08
C PRO A 20 10.85 -12.71 -14.64
N GLN A 21 12.03 -12.38 -15.20
CA GLN A 21 13.30 -13.05 -14.92
C GLN A 21 14.14 -12.34 -13.83
N SER A 22 13.59 -11.33 -13.14
CA SER A 22 14.35 -10.43 -12.27
C SER A 22 13.91 -10.42 -10.81
N TRP A 23 12.93 -11.26 -10.46
CA TRP A 23 12.29 -11.31 -9.15
C TRP A 23 13.26 -11.43 -7.97
N SER A 24 14.23 -12.34 -8.05
CA SER A 24 15.21 -12.54 -6.98
C SER A 24 16.06 -11.30 -6.74
N SER A 25 16.53 -10.65 -7.81
CA SER A 25 17.31 -9.41 -7.74
C SER A 25 16.49 -8.27 -7.16
N PHE A 26 15.24 -8.12 -7.59
CA PHE A 26 14.32 -7.11 -7.06
C PHE A 26 14.08 -7.29 -5.56
N LEU A 27 13.70 -8.51 -5.13
CA LEU A 27 13.41 -8.79 -3.72
C LEU A 27 14.62 -8.61 -2.80
N GLN A 28 15.81 -9.00 -3.25
CA GLN A 28 17.07 -8.71 -2.53
C GLN A 28 17.26 -7.20 -2.36
N ALA A 29 17.16 -6.46 -3.46
CA ALA A 29 17.44 -5.04 -3.43
C ALA A 29 16.47 -4.24 -2.57
N ILE A 30 15.17 -4.54 -2.60
CA ILE A 30 14.21 -3.87 -1.72
C ILE A 30 14.37 -4.30 -0.25
N GLY A 31 14.83 -5.53 0.00
CA GLY A 31 15.09 -6.04 1.35
C GLY A 31 16.23 -5.33 2.06
N ASP A 32 17.16 -4.76 1.28
CA ASP A 32 18.27 -3.95 1.79
C ASP A 32 17.90 -2.46 1.97
N MET A 33 16.71 -2.03 1.56
CA MET A 33 16.27 -0.63 1.67
C MET A 33 15.61 -0.35 3.03
N PRO A 34 16.21 0.47 3.90
CA PRO A 34 15.65 0.76 5.23
C PRO A 34 14.36 1.58 5.18
N ASP A 35 14.12 2.32 4.10
CA ASP A 35 12.90 3.11 3.88
C ASP A 35 11.71 2.23 3.48
N VAL A 36 11.95 0.98 3.03
CA VAL A 36 10.92 -0.01 2.73
C VAL A 36 10.55 -0.72 4.03
N GLU A 37 9.40 -0.38 4.58
CA GLU A 37 8.94 -0.96 5.85
C GLU A 37 8.37 -2.37 5.66
N SER A 38 7.72 -2.61 4.53
CA SER A 38 7.21 -3.95 4.20
C SER A 38 6.98 -4.11 2.71
N ALA A 39 7.08 -5.34 2.22
CA ALA A 39 6.75 -5.73 0.85
C ALA A 39 5.75 -6.88 0.84
N MET A 40 4.77 -6.81 -0.04
CA MET A 40 3.76 -7.84 -0.24
C MET A 40 3.70 -8.22 -1.71
N VAL A 41 3.87 -9.51 -2.01
CA VAL A 41 3.59 -10.06 -3.34
C VAL A 41 2.08 -10.15 -3.52
N MET A 42 1.60 -9.72 -4.67
CA MET A 42 0.17 -9.58 -4.97
C MET A 42 -0.17 -10.30 -6.26
N THR A 43 -1.42 -10.75 -6.35
CA THR A 43 -2.06 -10.99 -7.64
C THR A 43 -2.79 -9.73 -8.07
N GLY A 44 -2.75 -9.36 -9.35
CA GLY A 44 -3.47 -8.20 -9.86
C GLY A 44 -2.72 -7.53 -11.00
N GLU A 45 -2.94 -6.23 -11.15
CA GLU A 45 -2.23 -5.41 -12.14
C GLU A 45 -0.74 -5.25 -11.83
N HIS A 46 -0.40 -5.27 -10.54
CA HIS A 46 0.96 -5.15 -10.04
C HIS A 46 1.36 -6.41 -9.27
N ASP A 47 2.65 -6.70 -9.30
CA ASP A 47 3.22 -7.91 -8.72
C ASP A 47 3.60 -7.73 -7.25
N VAL A 48 4.03 -6.51 -6.87
CA VAL A 48 4.48 -6.20 -5.51
C VAL A 48 3.95 -4.84 -5.06
N MET A 49 3.48 -4.75 -3.82
CA MET A 49 3.24 -3.48 -3.13
C MET A 49 4.25 -3.31 -2.01
N LEU A 50 4.90 -2.15 -2.00
CA LEU A 50 5.80 -1.70 -0.96
C LEU A 50 5.09 -0.66 -0.10
N LEU A 51 5.27 -0.77 1.21
CA LEU A 51 4.94 0.29 2.14
C LEU A 51 6.23 1.02 2.48
N VAL A 52 6.32 2.26 2.01
CA VAL A 52 7.53 3.07 2.08
C VAL A 52 7.31 4.23 3.04
N ARG A 53 8.37 4.55 3.77
CA ARG A 53 8.38 5.55 4.83
C ARG A 53 9.52 6.52 4.63
N SER A 54 9.25 7.82 4.73
CA SER A 54 10.25 8.87 4.54
C SER A 54 10.03 10.00 5.53
N VAL A 55 11.09 10.75 5.86
CA VAL A 55 11.00 11.92 6.74
C VAL A 55 10.31 13.12 6.07
N ASP A 56 10.33 13.20 4.73
CA ASP A 56 9.70 14.27 3.94
C ASP A 56 9.33 13.80 2.51
N MET A 57 8.59 14.65 1.79
CA MET A 57 8.11 14.36 0.43
C MET A 57 9.24 14.35 -0.61
N GLU A 58 10.27 15.18 -0.46
CA GLU A 58 11.39 15.27 -1.41
C GLU A 58 12.17 13.96 -1.44
N ARG A 59 12.53 13.43 -0.26
CA ARG A 59 13.17 12.13 -0.11
C ARG A 59 12.27 10.99 -0.57
N MET A 60 10.97 11.06 -0.31
CA MET A 60 10.01 10.07 -0.80
C MET A 60 9.99 10.02 -2.33
N GLN A 61 9.89 11.18 -2.98
CA GLN A 61 9.89 11.26 -4.43
C GLN A 61 11.22 10.77 -5.01
N SER A 62 12.35 11.15 -4.41
CA SER A 62 13.67 10.69 -4.83
C SER A 62 13.82 9.18 -4.73
N LEU A 63 13.32 8.57 -3.65
CA LEU A 63 13.30 7.12 -3.47
C LEU A 63 12.40 6.43 -4.50
N VAL A 64 11.17 6.91 -4.69
CA VAL A 64 10.23 6.28 -5.62
C VAL A 64 10.71 6.40 -7.07
N ILE A 65 11.05 7.60 -7.52
CA ILE A 65 11.42 7.84 -8.92
C ILE A 65 12.87 7.42 -9.15
N GLY A 66 13.81 8.00 -8.42
CA GLY A 66 15.25 7.86 -8.68
C GLY A 66 15.88 6.58 -8.12
N THR A 67 15.12 5.75 -7.39
CA THR A 67 15.66 4.48 -6.87
C THR A 67 14.78 3.30 -7.22
N ILE A 68 13.46 3.35 -6.98
CA ILE A 68 12.56 2.20 -7.22
C ILE A 68 12.13 2.12 -8.69
N ALA A 69 11.70 3.22 -9.30
CA ALA A 69 11.23 3.23 -10.69
C ALA A 69 12.38 3.09 -11.70
N ASP A 70 13.56 3.63 -11.38
CA ASP A 70 14.78 3.51 -12.21
C ASP A 70 15.42 2.12 -12.16
N ARG A 71 14.89 1.19 -11.37
CA ARG A 71 15.40 -0.18 -11.30
C ARG A 71 15.18 -0.92 -12.62
N PRO A 72 16.17 -1.66 -13.13
CA PRO A 72 16.02 -2.45 -14.35
C PRO A 72 15.00 -3.60 -14.20
N GLU A 73 14.73 -4.02 -12.96
CA GLU A 73 13.74 -5.05 -12.67
C GLU A 73 12.29 -4.55 -12.74
N VAL A 74 12.07 -3.23 -12.72
CA VAL A 74 10.74 -2.63 -12.60
C VAL A 74 10.28 -2.09 -13.95
N THR A 75 9.11 -2.53 -14.40
CA THR A 75 8.54 -2.12 -15.70
C THR A 75 7.45 -1.06 -15.57
N LYS A 76 6.78 -1.02 -14.41
CA LYS A 76 5.76 -0.02 -14.09
C LYS A 76 5.78 0.27 -12.59
N VAL A 77 5.60 1.55 -12.26
CA VAL A 77 5.37 2.01 -10.88
C VAL A 77 4.09 2.83 -10.82
N GLU A 78 3.27 2.57 -9.81
CA GLU A 78 2.17 3.43 -9.40
C GLU A 78 2.33 3.75 -7.91
N THR A 79 2.00 4.97 -7.48
CA THR A 79 2.22 5.39 -6.09
C THR A 79 1.01 6.10 -5.53
N ALA A 80 0.57 5.66 -4.35
CA ALA A 80 -0.48 6.29 -3.58
C ALA A 80 0.10 6.83 -2.27
N ILE A 81 -0.02 8.14 -2.05
CA ILE A 81 0.40 8.76 -0.79
C ILE A 81 -0.64 8.45 0.30
N VAL A 82 -0.16 8.02 1.46
CA VAL A 82 -0.99 7.77 2.63
C VAL A 82 -1.30 9.09 3.32
N MET A 83 -2.57 9.50 3.24
CA MET A 83 -3.04 10.75 3.84
C MET A 83 -3.27 10.66 5.35
N GLY A 84 -3.44 9.44 5.89
CA GLY A 84 -3.64 9.21 7.30
C GLY A 84 -3.68 7.72 7.64
N GLU A 85 -3.13 7.37 8.80
CA GLU A 85 -3.10 5.99 9.29
C GLU A 85 -4.02 5.85 10.49
N VAL A 86 -4.96 4.92 10.42
CA VAL A 86 -5.95 4.71 11.50
C VAL A 86 -5.40 3.78 12.58
N PHE A 87 -4.69 2.72 12.19
CA PHE A 87 -4.01 1.81 13.10
C PHE A 87 -2.89 1.06 12.38
N ARG A 88 -1.86 0.66 13.13
CA ARG A 88 -0.85 -0.30 12.70
C ARG A 88 -0.62 -1.28 13.85
N ARG A 89 -0.66 -2.57 13.56
CA ARG A 89 -0.42 -3.63 14.55
C ARG A 89 0.72 -4.51 14.03
N PRO A 90 1.81 -4.71 14.78
CA PRO A 90 2.75 -5.78 14.46
C PRO A 90 1.99 -7.10 14.60
N PHE A 91 1.76 -7.78 13.49
CA PHE A 91 0.90 -8.96 13.49
C PHE A 91 1.76 -10.22 13.60
N VAL A 92 1.56 -10.97 14.69
CA VAL A 92 1.76 -12.43 14.72
C VAL A 92 0.36 -13.00 14.51
N LEU A 93 0.15 -13.79 13.46
CA LEU A 93 -1.10 -14.52 13.29
C LEU A 93 -1.26 -15.46 14.50
N PRO A 94 -2.32 -15.30 15.31
CA PRO A 94 -2.67 -16.33 16.28
C PRO A 94 -3.04 -17.61 15.51
N ASP A 95 -2.62 -18.77 16.01
CA ASP A 95 -2.97 -20.06 15.39
C ASP A 95 -4.50 -20.28 15.35
N GLU A 96 -5.24 -19.61 16.24
CA GLU A 96 -6.70 -19.58 16.28
C GLU A 96 -7.22 -18.15 16.06
N ILE A 97 -7.88 -17.91 14.92
CA ILE A 97 -8.55 -16.62 14.65
C ILE A 97 -9.90 -16.63 15.37
N PRO A 98 -10.12 -15.78 16.39
CA PRO A 98 -11.41 -15.72 17.08
C PRO A 98 -12.51 -15.30 16.10
N GLN A 99 -13.69 -15.91 16.22
CA GLN A 99 -14.84 -15.55 15.39
C GLN A 99 -15.19 -14.07 15.64
N ARG A 100 -15.09 -13.24 14.59
CA ARG A 100 -15.37 -11.81 14.71
C ARG A 100 -16.83 -11.62 15.11
N ALA A 101 -17.09 -10.91 16.20
CA ALA A 101 -18.42 -10.39 16.48
C ALA A 101 -18.87 -9.52 15.30
N ALA A 102 -20.08 -9.77 14.79
CA ALA A 102 -20.63 -8.96 13.70
C ALA A 102 -20.61 -7.49 14.13
N ILE A 103 -19.87 -6.66 13.39
CA ILE A 103 -19.93 -5.22 13.59
C ILE A 103 -21.30 -4.79 13.07
N GLY A 104 -22.23 -4.47 13.98
CA GLY A 104 -23.47 -3.80 13.62
C GLY A 104 -23.11 -2.50 12.93
N VAL A 105 -23.27 -2.45 11.61
CA VAL A 105 -23.04 -1.22 10.84
C VAL A 105 -24.21 -0.29 11.17
N ASP A 106 -24.01 0.58 12.16
CA ASP A 106 -24.88 1.72 12.36
C ASP A 106 -24.66 2.63 11.14
N SER A 107 -25.64 2.63 10.26
CA SER A 107 -25.55 2.93 8.83
C SER A 107 -25.46 4.43 8.51
N GLY A 108 -24.82 5.21 9.39
CA GLY A 108 -24.69 6.66 9.27
C GLY A 108 -23.61 7.15 8.29
N LEU A 109 -22.56 6.36 8.01
CA LEU A 109 -21.43 6.82 7.19
C LEU A 109 -21.23 6.09 5.83
N MET A 110 -22.06 5.10 5.50
CA MET A 110 -22.03 4.40 4.22
C MET A 110 -23.44 4.30 3.62
N ARG A 111 -23.97 5.44 3.16
CA ARG A 111 -25.12 5.42 2.24
C ARG A 111 -24.60 5.18 0.83
N PHE A 112 -24.50 3.92 0.44
CA PHE A 112 -24.31 3.55 -0.96
C PHE A 112 -25.58 3.88 -1.74
N THR A 113 -25.60 5.01 -2.45
CA THR A 113 -26.65 5.32 -3.43
C THR A 113 -26.42 4.45 -4.65
N ARG A 114 -27.10 3.31 -4.73
CA ARG A 114 -27.26 2.59 -6.00
C ARG A 114 -28.11 3.48 -6.90
N THR A 115 -27.50 4.11 -7.91
CA THR A 115 -28.26 4.68 -9.02
C THR A 115 -28.76 3.52 -9.87
N ASP A 116 -30.00 3.08 -9.65
CA ASP A 116 -30.64 2.18 -10.59
C ASP A 116 -31.14 2.97 -11.81
N GLY A 117 -30.54 2.64 -12.95
CA GLY A 117 -30.92 3.15 -14.26
C GLY A 117 -32.20 2.51 -14.78
N SER A 118 -33.35 2.79 -14.15
CA SER A 118 -34.66 2.53 -14.77
C SER A 118 -35.33 3.86 -15.12
N ARG A 119 -34.83 4.50 -16.18
CA ARG A 119 -35.66 5.43 -16.96
C ARG A 119 -36.83 4.63 -17.53
N GLY A 120 -38.04 5.08 -17.20
CA GLY A 120 -39.28 4.35 -17.41
C GLY A 120 -39.56 3.94 -18.84
N THR A 121 -40.30 2.83 -18.97
CA THR A 121 -41.06 2.51 -20.17
C THR A 121 -42.50 2.24 -19.77
N ARG A 122 -43.38 3.09 -20.34
CA ARG A 122 -44.84 2.97 -20.51
C ARG A 122 -45.72 2.99 -19.25
N VAL A 123 -46.93 3.55 -19.29
CA VAL A 123 -47.86 3.77 -20.41
C VAL A 123 -48.57 5.11 -20.25
#